data_AF-A0A453LM32-F1
#
_entry.id   AF-A0A453LM32-F1
#
_cell.length_a   1.000
_cell.length_b   1.000
_cell.length_c   1.000
_cell.angle_alpha   90.00
_cell.angle_beta   90.00
_cell.angle_gamma   90.00
#
_symmetry.space_group_name_H-M   'P 1'
#
loop_
_entity.id
_entity.type
_entity.pdbx_description
1 polymer ?
#
loop_
_entity_poly.entity_id
_entity_poly.type
_entity_poly.pdbx_seq_one_letter_code
_entity_poly.pdbx_strand_id
1 'polypeptide(L)'
;MTLESAVRCLDLPCSISMAADLSEAAKKFLAKRYEKFLSTKFQDELMRIPLAGIVAILSRNLPGVASEKSVYDFVLRWADLQYPNLEQRREILSSSLLPMVPLARSMTNVILIDQPSCIINFSLKREHCSGSFPSGSMRSPPFYRAGHGFFLSAHRRMGPSNFFFLIIQKLEDKGLVGGTLDYEIEVKTTPSLEFTTLWRRTTTTGCRQGFGCRVPWPEVIPDDSPFFIDDKLHIRVHVKITPQP
;
A
#
# COMPACT_ATOMS: atom_id res chain seq x y z
N MET A 1 -22.83 13.08 24.39
CA MET A 1 -21.55 12.34 24.33
C MET A 1 -20.43 13.32 24.00
N THR A 2 -19.26 13.14 24.60
CA THR A 2 -18.04 13.93 24.38
C THR A 2 -17.03 13.13 23.53
N LEU A 3 -15.94 13.75 23.08
CA LEU A 3 -14.87 13.04 22.37
C LEU A 3 -14.27 11.91 23.21
N GLU A 4 -13.93 12.20 24.48
CA GLU A 4 -13.33 11.24 25.41
C GLU A 4 -14.26 10.06 25.72
N SER A 5 -15.55 10.33 25.96
CA SER A 5 -16.53 9.26 26.19
C SER A 5 -16.81 8.45 24.92
N ALA A 6 -16.82 9.07 23.74
CA ALA A 6 -16.94 8.35 22.47
C ALA A 6 -15.74 7.41 22.25
N VAL A 7 -14.50 7.87 22.47
CA VAL A 7 -13.31 7.01 22.33
C VAL A 7 -13.36 5.85 23.33
N ARG A 8 -13.67 6.10 24.62
CA ARG A 8 -13.81 5.03 25.62
C ARG A 8 -14.89 4.00 25.26
N CYS A 9 -15.95 4.38 24.54
CA CYS A 9 -16.98 3.45 24.08
C CYS A 9 -16.51 2.51 22.95
N LEU A 10 -15.40 2.82 22.27
CA LEU A 10 -14.82 1.96 21.23
C LEU A 10 -14.02 0.80 21.83
N ASP A 11 -13.42 1.01 23.01
CA ASP A 11 -12.56 0.05 23.72
C ASP A 11 -13.35 -0.82 24.74
N LEU A 12 -14.69 -0.76 24.73
CA LEU A 12 -15.54 -1.54 25.64
C LEU A 12 -15.47 -3.04 25.32
N PRO A 13 -15.24 -3.92 26.31
CA PRO A 13 -15.28 -5.37 26.12
C PRO A 13 -16.64 -5.86 25.61
N CYS A 14 -16.62 -6.79 24.65
CA CYS A 14 -17.82 -7.41 24.06
C CYS A 14 -18.70 -8.17 25.07
N SER A 15 -18.21 -8.43 26.29
CA SER A 15 -18.98 -9.02 27.40
C SER A 15 -20.01 -8.06 28.01
N ILE A 16 -19.93 -6.76 27.72
CA ILE A 16 -20.91 -5.77 28.16
C ILE A 16 -22.08 -5.75 27.17
N SER A 17 -23.29 -6.05 27.64
CA SER A 17 -24.50 -6.22 26.80
C SER A 17 -24.86 -5.03 25.90
N MET A 18 -24.37 -3.82 26.17
CA MET A 18 -24.60 -2.61 25.36
C MET A 18 -23.34 -2.13 24.61
N ALA A 19 -22.22 -2.86 24.65
CA ALA A 19 -20.96 -2.41 24.05
C ALA A 19 -21.08 -2.18 22.54
N ALA A 20 -21.81 -3.05 21.83
CA ALA A 20 -22.06 -2.90 20.39
C ALA A 20 -22.82 -1.59 20.08
N ASP A 21 -23.92 -1.32 20.79
CA ASP A 21 -24.74 -0.11 20.58
C ASP A 21 -23.99 1.17 20.95
N LEU A 22 -23.23 1.15 22.06
CA LEU A 22 -22.39 2.25 22.50
C LEU A 22 -21.24 2.51 21.51
N SER A 23 -20.61 1.46 20.98
CA SER A 23 -19.58 1.56 19.95
C SER A 23 -20.14 2.12 18.64
N GLU A 24 -21.32 1.68 18.19
CA GLU A 24 -21.98 2.23 17.00
C GLU A 24 -22.47 3.67 17.20
N ALA A 25 -22.94 4.03 18.40
CA ALA A 25 -23.25 5.41 18.75
C ALA A 25 -21.98 6.29 18.73
N ALA A 26 -20.86 5.81 19.28
CA ALA A 26 -19.57 6.49 19.27
C ALA A 26 -19.07 6.72 17.84
N LYS A 27 -19.08 5.68 17.00
CA LYS A 27 -18.72 5.77 15.57
C LYS A 27 -19.59 6.80 14.84
N LYS A 28 -20.91 6.80 15.06
CA LYS A 28 -21.85 7.80 14.46
C LYS A 28 -21.53 9.23 14.92
N PHE A 29 -21.23 9.44 16.20
CA PHE A 29 -20.86 10.74 16.75
C PHE A 29 -19.54 11.26 16.19
N LEU A 30 -18.50 10.42 16.16
CA LEU A 30 -17.19 10.76 15.61
C LEU A 30 -17.29 11.08 14.11
N ALA A 31 -18.00 10.25 13.34
CA ALA A 31 -18.30 10.50 11.94
C ALA A 31 -18.92 11.88 11.71
N LYS A 32 -19.98 12.22 12.47
CA LYS A 32 -20.65 13.53 12.39
C LYS A 32 -19.77 14.70 12.84
N ARG A 33 -18.94 14.53 13.89
CA ARG A 33 -18.03 15.59 14.38
C ARG A 33 -16.96 15.94 13.34
N TYR A 34 -16.42 14.92 12.67
CA TYR A 34 -15.32 15.05 11.70
C TYR A 34 -15.77 14.85 10.25
N GLU A 35 -17.04 15.16 9.93
CA GLU A 35 -17.64 15.06 8.59
C GLU A 35 -16.80 15.83 7.56
N LYS A 36 -16.38 17.05 7.91
CA LYS A 36 -15.36 17.82 7.16
C LYS A 36 -13.96 17.41 7.60
N PHE A 37 -13.62 16.13 7.37
CA PHE A 37 -12.34 15.54 7.73
C PHE A 37 -11.18 16.37 7.17
N LEU A 38 -10.14 16.59 7.98
CA LEU A 38 -8.99 17.46 7.68
C LEU A 38 -9.27 18.96 7.49
N SER A 39 -10.47 19.45 7.79
CA SER A 39 -10.69 20.90 7.97
C SER A 39 -9.72 21.47 9.03
N THR A 40 -9.17 22.66 8.78
CA THR A 40 -8.23 23.36 9.67
C THR A 40 -8.74 23.48 11.11
N LYS A 41 -10.06 23.54 11.31
CA LYS A 41 -10.74 23.62 12.60
C LYS A 41 -10.39 22.50 13.60
N PHE A 42 -9.99 21.32 13.13
CA PHE A 42 -9.84 20.13 13.98
C PHE A 42 -8.47 19.43 13.88
N GLN A 43 -7.48 20.00 13.19
CA GLN A 43 -6.17 19.35 12.98
C GLN A 43 -5.50 18.95 14.31
N ASP A 44 -5.34 19.89 15.24
CA ASP A 44 -4.70 19.63 16.54
C ASP A 44 -5.52 18.70 17.46
N GLU A 45 -6.83 18.62 17.25
CA GLU A 45 -7.69 17.68 17.97
C GLU A 45 -7.50 16.26 17.41
N LEU A 46 -7.60 16.10 16.09
CA LEU A 46 -7.38 14.85 15.36
C LEU A 46 -6.01 14.22 15.68
N MET A 47 -4.95 15.04 15.74
CA MET A 47 -3.59 14.57 16.05
C MET A 47 -3.45 14.00 17.48
N ARG A 48 -4.41 14.25 18.39
CA ARG A 48 -4.43 13.73 19.77
C ARG A 48 -5.40 12.56 19.98
N ILE A 49 -6.22 12.20 18.98
CA ILE A 49 -7.18 11.09 19.11
C ILE A 49 -6.41 9.74 19.10
N PRO A 50 -6.70 8.80 20.02
CA PRO A 50 -6.13 7.45 19.99
C PRO A 50 -6.53 6.61 18.76
N LEU A 51 -5.80 5.52 18.52
CA LEU A 51 -5.96 4.65 17.35
C LEU A 51 -7.42 4.25 17.06
N ALA A 52 -8.13 3.74 18.07
CA ALA A 52 -9.52 3.30 17.92
C ALA A 52 -10.42 4.43 17.38
N GLY A 53 -10.23 5.66 17.86
CA GLY A 53 -10.97 6.83 17.39
C GLY A 53 -10.65 7.20 15.95
N ILE A 54 -9.37 7.17 15.54
CA ILE A 54 -8.97 7.42 14.14
C ILE A 54 -9.52 6.34 13.20
N VAL A 55 -9.41 5.06 13.57
CA VAL A 55 -9.99 3.95 12.79
C VAL A 55 -11.50 4.16 12.64
N ALA A 56 -12.22 4.44 13.73
CA ALA A 56 -13.66 4.69 13.71
C ALA A 56 -14.08 5.87 12.80
N ILE A 57 -13.27 6.94 12.75
CA ILE A 57 -13.49 8.07 11.84
C ILE A 57 -13.28 7.64 10.38
N LEU A 58 -12.14 7.02 10.07
CA LEU A 58 -11.78 6.60 8.70
C LEU A 58 -12.72 5.52 8.15
N SER A 59 -13.21 4.60 8.99
CA SER A 59 -14.14 3.54 8.56
C SER A 59 -15.52 4.05 8.15
N ARG A 60 -15.96 5.22 8.62
CA ARG A 60 -17.29 5.79 8.33
C ARG A 60 -17.27 7.04 7.44
N ASN A 61 -16.25 7.89 7.58
CA ASN A 61 -16.10 9.08 6.75
C ASN A 61 -15.22 8.77 5.54
N LEU A 62 -15.83 8.21 4.48
CA LEU A 62 -15.23 8.38 3.16
C LEU A 62 -15.14 9.89 2.88
N PRO A 63 -13.96 10.41 2.49
CA PRO A 63 -13.70 11.84 2.54
C PRO A 63 -14.32 12.56 1.34
N GLY A 64 -15.61 12.89 1.43
CA GLY A 64 -16.30 13.70 0.40
C GLY A 64 -15.77 15.13 0.25
N VAL A 65 -14.88 15.57 1.14
CA VAL A 65 -14.33 16.95 1.20
C VAL A 65 -12.79 16.99 1.13
N ALA A 66 -12.10 15.87 1.35
CA ALA A 66 -10.63 15.81 1.37
C ALA A 66 -10.10 14.80 0.34
N SER A 67 -9.01 15.14 -0.35
CA SER A 67 -8.41 14.19 -1.29
C SER A 67 -7.90 12.93 -0.58
N GLU A 68 -7.96 11.77 -1.23
CA GLU A 68 -7.46 10.52 -0.63
C GLU A 68 -5.98 10.61 -0.24
N LYS A 69 -5.20 11.39 -1.01
CA LYS A 69 -3.80 11.73 -0.72
C LYS A 69 -3.66 12.50 0.60
N SER A 70 -4.53 13.49 0.84
CA SER A 70 -4.56 14.23 2.11
C SER A 70 -4.86 13.32 3.31
N VAL A 71 -5.72 12.31 3.13
CA VAL A 71 -6.03 11.29 4.15
C VAL A 71 -4.83 10.37 4.41
N TYR A 72 -4.17 9.91 3.35
CA TYR A 72 -2.94 9.11 3.45
C TYR A 72 -1.82 9.88 4.17
N ASP A 73 -1.56 11.13 3.76
CA ASP A 73 -0.54 11.98 4.37
C ASP A 73 -0.85 12.30 5.84
N PHE A 74 -2.14 12.44 6.20
CA PHE A 74 -2.57 12.57 7.60
C PHE A 74 -2.26 11.30 8.41
N VAL A 75 -2.63 10.12 7.88
CA VAL A 75 -2.40 8.83 8.55
C VAL A 75 -0.92 8.61 8.87
N LEU A 76 -0.03 8.96 7.94
CA LEU A 76 1.42 8.91 8.19
C LEU A 76 1.85 9.87 9.31
N ARG A 77 1.49 11.16 9.23
CA ARG A 77 1.85 12.14 10.27
C ARG A 77 1.29 11.78 11.64
N TRP A 78 0.06 11.28 11.71
CA TRP A 78 -0.57 10.84 12.94
C TRP A 78 0.20 9.65 13.56
N ALA A 79 0.55 8.65 12.76
CA ALA A 79 1.31 7.49 13.24
C ALA A 79 2.74 7.87 13.64
N ASP A 80 3.38 8.80 12.92
CA ASP A 80 4.69 9.35 13.26
C ASP A 80 4.69 10.06 14.62
N LEU A 81 3.62 10.79 14.95
CA LEU A 81 3.46 11.47 16.24
C LEU A 81 3.15 10.50 17.39
N GLN A 82 2.24 9.55 17.16
CA GLN A 82 1.69 8.69 18.22
C GLN A 82 2.58 7.48 18.56
N TYR A 83 3.41 7.02 17.61
CA TYR A 83 4.26 5.84 17.79
C TYR A 83 5.73 6.16 17.47
N PRO A 84 6.51 6.70 18.43
CA PRO A 84 7.93 6.97 18.23
C PRO A 84 8.75 5.72 17.84
N ASN A 85 8.34 4.53 18.28
CA ASN A 85 8.93 3.26 17.86
C ASN A 85 8.54 2.91 16.41
N LEU A 86 9.55 2.69 15.55
CA LEU A 86 9.39 2.44 14.11
C LEU A 86 8.65 1.12 13.79
N GLU A 87 8.86 0.06 14.57
CA GLU A 87 8.25 -1.26 14.31
C GLU A 87 6.77 -1.23 14.70
N GLN A 88 6.47 -0.73 15.90
CA GLN A 88 5.09 -0.52 16.35
C GLN A 88 4.33 0.41 15.39
N ARG A 89 4.95 1.50 14.91
CA ARG A 89 4.36 2.38 13.91
C ARG A 89 4.04 1.66 12.61
N ARG A 90 4.96 0.84 12.10
CA ARG A 90 4.77 0.03 10.88
C ARG A 90 3.62 -0.97 11.04
N GLU A 91 3.54 -1.63 12.20
CA GLU A 91 2.47 -2.57 12.53
C GLU A 91 1.09 -1.89 12.58
N ILE A 92 0.97 -0.76 13.28
CA ILE A 92 -0.30 -0.01 13.36
C ILE A 92 -0.70 0.55 11.99
N LEU A 93 0.25 1.04 11.20
CA LEU A 93 -0.01 1.50 9.83
C LEU A 93 -0.53 0.36 8.95
N SER A 94 0.15 -0.80 8.92
CA SER A 94 -0.18 -1.91 8.01
C SER A 94 -1.46 -2.65 8.42
N SER A 95 -1.67 -2.90 9.71
CA SER A 95 -2.80 -3.68 10.22
C SER A 95 -4.10 -2.88 10.33
N SER A 96 -4.01 -1.61 10.74
CA SER A 96 -5.16 -0.89 11.30
C SER A 96 -5.57 0.34 10.50
N LEU A 97 -4.60 1.12 9.99
CA LEU A 97 -4.88 2.42 9.37
C LEU A 97 -4.93 2.37 7.84
N LEU A 98 -3.93 1.78 7.19
CA LEU A 98 -3.87 1.72 5.72
C LEU A 98 -5.07 0.98 5.09
N PRO A 99 -5.61 -0.13 5.65
CA PRO A 99 -6.83 -0.76 5.12
C PRO A 99 -8.08 0.15 5.12
N MET A 100 -8.06 1.23 5.90
CA MET A 100 -9.15 2.21 5.99
C MET A 100 -9.05 3.34 4.96
N VAL A 101 -7.89 3.55 4.34
CA VAL A 101 -7.68 4.63 3.36
C VAL A 101 -8.05 4.15 1.95
N PRO A 102 -8.98 4.79 1.22
CA PRO A 102 -9.40 4.38 -0.12
C PRO A 102 -8.25 4.23 -1.13
N LEU A 103 -7.29 5.17 -1.15
CA LEU A 103 -6.08 5.12 -1.96
C LEU A 103 -5.25 3.84 -1.72
N ALA A 104 -5.09 3.47 -0.45
CA ALA A 104 -4.39 2.25 -0.07
C ALA A 104 -5.23 1.00 -0.39
N ARG A 105 -6.55 1.02 -0.17
CA ARG A 105 -7.49 -0.07 -0.50
C ARG A 105 -7.58 -0.35 -2.00
N SER A 106 -7.55 0.70 -2.81
CA SER A 106 -7.43 0.63 -4.27
C SER A 106 -6.11 -0.02 -4.69
N MET A 107 -5.03 0.23 -3.94
CA MET A 107 -3.76 -0.49 -4.11
C MET A 107 -3.77 -1.92 -3.53
N THR A 108 -4.47 -2.26 -2.44
CA THR A 108 -4.49 -3.63 -1.89
C THR A 108 -5.40 -4.59 -2.63
N ASN A 109 -6.58 -4.15 -3.12
CA ASN A 109 -7.47 -4.99 -3.95
C ASN A 109 -6.84 -5.40 -5.31
N VAL A 110 -5.68 -4.82 -5.61
CA VAL A 110 -4.93 -4.95 -6.87
C VAL A 110 -3.66 -5.79 -6.67
N ILE A 111 -3.30 -6.14 -5.43
CA ILE A 111 -2.02 -6.75 -5.07
C ILE A 111 -2.23 -7.91 -4.09
N LEU A 112 -2.07 -9.14 -4.58
CA LEU A 112 -2.15 -10.37 -3.80
C LEU A 112 -0.74 -10.89 -3.51
N ILE A 113 -0.36 -10.92 -2.23
CA ILE A 113 0.96 -11.35 -1.76
C ILE A 113 0.82 -12.73 -1.11
N ASP A 114 1.34 -13.77 -1.76
CA ASP A 114 1.41 -15.11 -1.20
C ASP A 114 2.72 -15.29 -0.41
N GLN A 115 2.66 -15.03 0.91
CA GLN A 115 3.85 -14.98 1.77
C GLN A 115 4.69 -16.28 1.83
N PRO A 116 4.11 -17.50 1.82
CA PRO A 116 4.89 -18.75 1.83
C PRO A 116 5.76 -18.91 0.58
N SER A 117 5.18 -18.68 -0.60
CA SER A 117 5.87 -18.86 -1.90
C SER A 117 6.76 -17.66 -2.28
N CYS A 118 6.49 -16.48 -1.72
CA CYS A 118 7.01 -15.19 -2.18
C CYS A 118 6.71 -14.89 -3.66
N ILE A 119 5.50 -15.30 -4.06
CA ILE A 119 4.88 -14.89 -5.31
C ILE A 119 3.98 -13.69 -5.02
N ILE A 120 4.21 -12.60 -5.74
CA ILE A 120 3.44 -11.36 -5.63
C ILE A 120 2.73 -11.13 -6.94
N ASN A 121 1.41 -11.26 -6.94
CA ASN A 121 0.59 -10.90 -8.09
C ASN A 121 0.17 -9.43 -7.91
N PHE A 122 0.38 -8.63 -8.95
CA PHE A 122 0.25 -7.19 -8.95
C PHE A 122 -0.40 -6.76 -10.26
N SER A 123 -1.65 -6.30 -10.22
CA SER A 123 -2.31 -5.77 -11.41
C SER A 123 -2.09 -4.26 -11.56
N LEU A 124 -2.26 -3.72 -12.76
CA LEU A 124 -2.32 -2.29 -13.01
C LEU A 124 -3.33 -2.01 -14.11
N LYS A 125 -4.30 -1.11 -13.86
CA LYS A 125 -5.17 -0.64 -14.93
C LYS A 125 -4.38 0.12 -16.00
N ARG A 126 -4.83 0.09 -17.26
CA ARG A 126 -4.23 0.84 -18.37
C ARG A 126 -4.18 2.34 -18.09
N GLU A 127 -5.23 2.89 -17.46
CA GLU A 127 -5.25 4.29 -17.01
C GLU A 127 -4.11 4.64 -16.03
N HIS A 128 -3.71 3.69 -15.17
CA HIS A 128 -2.57 3.89 -14.27
C HIS A 128 -1.23 3.76 -15.01
N CYS A 129 -1.14 2.91 -16.03
CA CYS A 129 0.06 2.81 -16.87
C CYS A 129 0.27 4.04 -17.77
N SER A 130 -0.81 4.70 -18.22
CA SER A 130 -0.80 5.78 -19.23
C SER A 130 -0.48 7.24 -18.79
N GLY A 131 -0.24 7.65 -17.55
CA GLY A 131 -0.45 6.98 -16.28
C GLY A 131 -0.90 8.03 -15.26
N SER A 132 -2.18 7.98 -14.90
CA SER A 132 -2.94 9.01 -14.17
C SER A 132 -2.57 9.14 -12.67
N PHE A 133 -1.32 8.87 -12.28
CA PHE A 133 -0.89 8.84 -10.88
C PHE A 133 -0.86 10.24 -10.22
N PRO A 134 -1.63 10.49 -9.13
CA PRO A 134 -1.54 11.74 -8.33
C PRO A 134 -0.22 11.90 -7.54
N SER A 135 0.64 10.89 -7.60
CA SER A 135 1.90 10.72 -6.87
C SER A 135 3.11 10.47 -7.79
N GLY A 136 2.91 10.36 -9.10
CA GLY A 136 3.93 9.94 -10.07
C GLY A 136 4.43 8.49 -9.95
N SER A 137 4.06 7.78 -8.87
CA SER A 137 4.43 6.38 -8.61
C SER A 137 3.37 5.67 -7.77
N MET A 138 3.08 4.42 -8.11
CA MET A 138 2.33 3.46 -7.28
C MET A 138 3.32 2.54 -6.56
N ARG A 139 2.98 2.09 -5.35
CA ARG A 139 3.82 1.20 -4.54
C ARG A 139 2.97 0.09 -3.93
N SER A 140 3.50 -1.13 -3.85
CA SER A 140 2.88 -2.20 -3.08
C SER A 140 3.01 -1.94 -1.58
N PRO A 141 2.18 -2.61 -0.75
CA PRO A 141 2.54 -2.88 0.64
C PRO A 141 3.92 -3.54 0.73
N PRO A 142 4.61 -3.40 1.87
CA PRO A 142 5.87 -4.09 2.09
C PRO A 142 5.65 -5.61 2.22
N PHE A 143 6.57 -6.40 1.67
CA PHE A 143 6.63 -7.84 1.80
C PHE A 143 8.01 -8.28 2.28
N TYR A 144 8.10 -9.46 2.91
CA TYR A 144 9.31 -9.92 3.56
C TYR A 144 9.71 -11.32 3.08
N ARG A 145 11.00 -11.54 2.81
CA ARG A 145 11.57 -12.85 2.48
C ARG A 145 12.93 -12.99 3.14
N ALA A 146 13.13 -14.09 3.88
CA ALA A 146 14.36 -14.35 4.65
C ALA A 146 14.80 -13.15 5.52
N GLY A 147 13.84 -12.49 6.19
CA GLY A 147 14.05 -11.29 6.99
C GLY A 147 14.20 -9.98 6.21
N HIS A 148 14.56 -10.02 4.92
CA HIS A 148 14.66 -8.83 4.08
C HIS A 148 13.28 -8.30 3.68
N GLY A 149 13.06 -7.02 3.92
CA GLY A 149 11.84 -6.31 3.53
C GLY A 149 11.99 -5.62 2.18
N PHE A 150 10.94 -5.66 1.37
CA PHE A 150 10.88 -5.10 0.02
C PHE A 150 9.53 -4.45 -0.24
N PHE A 151 9.45 -3.61 -1.26
CA PHE A 151 8.19 -3.19 -1.88
C PHE A 151 8.38 -3.06 -3.40
N LEU A 152 7.35 -3.41 -4.17
CA LEU A 152 7.32 -3.16 -5.59
C LEU A 152 6.89 -1.70 -5.83
N SER A 153 7.48 -1.05 -6.82
CA SER A 153 7.11 0.30 -7.24
C SER A 153 6.94 0.36 -8.75
N ALA A 154 5.81 0.94 -9.17
CA ALA A 154 5.46 1.18 -10.55
C ALA A 154 5.49 2.69 -10.82
N HIS A 155 6.30 3.15 -11.77
CA HIS A 155 6.33 4.57 -12.13
C HIS A 155 6.68 4.81 -13.58
N ARG A 156 6.26 5.96 -14.11
CA ARG A 156 6.53 6.39 -15.48
C ARG A 156 7.67 7.39 -15.50
N ARG A 157 8.49 7.36 -16.55
CA ARG A 157 9.40 8.46 -16.90
C ARG A 157 8.98 9.07 -18.24
N MET A 158 8.74 10.38 -18.23
CA MET A 158 8.60 11.19 -19.44
C MET A 158 9.99 11.46 -20.04
N GLY A 159 10.11 11.40 -21.37
CA GLY A 159 11.36 11.68 -22.09
C GLY A 159 11.23 11.41 -23.60
N PRO A 160 12.34 11.53 -24.36
CA PRO A 160 12.36 11.32 -25.82
C PRO A 160 11.88 9.92 -26.24
N SER A 161 12.03 8.94 -25.35
CA SER A 161 11.29 7.70 -25.38
C SER A 161 10.63 7.54 -24.02
N ASN A 162 9.32 7.29 -23.99
CA ASN A 162 8.58 7.09 -22.76
C ASN A 162 8.88 5.69 -22.20
N PHE A 163 8.93 5.55 -20.88
CA PHE A 163 9.16 4.25 -20.23
C PHE A 163 8.30 4.05 -19.01
N PHE A 164 7.94 2.80 -18.82
CA PHE A 164 7.32 2.28 -17.62
C PHE A 164 8.35 1.48 -16.82
N PHE A 165 8.47 1.73 -15.52
CA PHE A 165 9.43 1.08 -14.64
C PHE A 165 8.70 0.26 -13.58
N LEU A 166 9.10 -1.01 -13.46
CA LEU A 166 8.72 -1.90 -12.36
C LEU A 166 9.98 -2.18 -11.55
N ILE A 167 10.08 -1.56 -10.37
CA ILE A 167 11.28 -1.61 -9.52
C ILE A 167 10.92 -2.18 -8.16
N ILE A 168 11.53 -3.30 -7.81
CA ILE A 168 11.60 -3.85 -6.46
C ILE A 168 12.61 -2.99 -5.69
N GLN A 169 12.15 -2.33 -4.64
CA GLN A 169 12.97 -1.53 -3.74
C GLN A 169 13.09 -2.23 -2.40
N LYS A 170 14.23 -2.06 -1.74
CA LYS A 170 14.51 -2.66 -0.44
C LYS A 170 14.15 -1.69 0.69
N LEU A 171 13.62 -2.21 1.79
CA LEU A 171 13.52 -1.48 3.05
C LEU A 171 14.88 -1.52 3.75
N GLU A 172 15.19 -0.51 4.57
CA GLU A 172 16.49 -0.41 5.24
C GLU A 172 16.85 -1.66 6.05
N ASP A 173 18.02 -2.23 5.76
CA ASP A 173 18.54 -3.40 6.45
C ASP A 173 19.17 -3.05 7.80
N LYS A 174 18.70 -3.68 8.87
CA LYS A 174 19.42 -3.75 10.15
C LYS A 174 19.78 -5.21 10.45
N GLY A 175 21.03 -5.58 10.16
CA GLY A 175 21.64 -6.82 10.64
C GLY A 175 21.20 -8.14 9.97
N LEU A 176 20.78 -8.11 8.69
CA LEU A 176 20.27 -9.29 7.98
C LEU A 176 21.38 -10.05 7.22
N VAL A 177 21.15 -11.36 7.03
CA VAL A 177 22.11 -12.30 6.42
C VAL A 177 22.48 -11.92 4.98
N GLY A 178 23.78 -11.95 4.68
CA GLY A 178 24.30 -11.76 3.32
C GLY A 178 23.95 -12.93 2.40
N GLY A 179 23.60 -12.64 1.15
CA GLY A 179 23.20 -13.68 0.21
C GLY A 179 22.99 -13.21 -1.22
N THR A 180 22.68 -14.17 -2.06
CA THR A 180 22.25 -13.97 -3.45
C THR A 180 20.74 -13.75 -3.48
N LEU A 181 20.29 -12.75 -4.23
CA LEU A 181 18.87 -12.46 -4.46
C LEU A 181 18.56 -12.64 -5.94
N ASP A 182 17.79 -13.68 -6.24
CA ASP A 182 17.25 -13.94 -7.56
C ASP A 182 15.83 -13.35 -7.63
N TYR A 183 15.55 -12.59 -8.69
CA TYR A 183 14.21 -12.06 -8.93
C TYR A 183 13.78 -12.26 -10.38
N GLU A 184 12.49 -12.50 -10.52
CA GLU A 184 11.81 -12.69 -11.80
C GLU A 184 10.53 -11.87 -11.80
N ILE A 185 10.31 -11.15 -12.90
CA ILE A 185 9.12 -10.37 -13.20
C ILE A 185 8.51 -11.00 -14.43
N GLU A 186 7.30 -11.51 -14.28
CA GLU A 186 6.46 -12.06 -15.35
C GLU A 186 5.29 -11.13 -15.64
N VAL A 187 4.76 -11.19 -16.85
CA VAL A 187 3.52 -10.51 -17.23
C VAL A 187 2.58 -11.48 -17.93
N LYS A 188 1.29 -11.37 -17.63
CA LYS A 188 0.24 -12.16 -18.28
C LYS A 188 -0.06 -11.56 -19.65
N THR A 189 -0.05 -12.37 -20.71
CA THR A 189 -0.28 -11.89 -22.09
C THR A 189 -1.47 -12.56 -22.77
N THR A 190 -2.09 -11.85 -23.72
CA THR A 190 -3.07 -12.43 -24.66
C THR A 190 -2.34 -13.01 -25.89
N PRO A 191 -2.92 -14.00 -26.58
CA PRO A 191 -4.19 -14.67 -26.31
C PRO A 191 -4.10 -15.83 -25.30
N SER A 192 -2.90 -16.27 -24.91
CA SER A 192 -2.71 -17.46 -24.07
C SER A 192 -3.27 -17.31 -22.66
N LEU A 193 -3.38 -16.08 -22.14
CA LEU A 193 -3.67 -15.79 -20.73
C LEU A 193 -2.66 -16.45 -19.79
N GLU A 194 -1.42 -16.65 -20.25
CA GLU A 194 -0.33 -17.22 -19.46
C GLU A 194 0.69 -16.16 -19.06
N PHE A 195 1.39 -16.41 -17.95
CA PHE A 195 2.48 -15.56 -17.52
C PHE A 195 3.75 -15.88 -18.32
N THR A 196 4.37 -14.82 -18.85
CA THR A 196 5.62 -14.88 -19.60
C THR A 196 6.69 -14.06 -18.89
N THR A 197 7.89 -14.62 -18.71
CA THR A 197 9.04 -13.90 -18.12
C THR A 197 9.35 -12.63 -18.91
N LEU A 198 9.10 -11.47 -18.30
CA LEU A 198 9.49 -10.16 -18.85
C LEU A 198 10.95 -9.84 -18.50
N TRP A 199 11.39 -10.26 -17.30
CA TRP A 199 12.74 -9.98 -16.81
C TRP A 199 13.14 -10.95 -15.71
N ARG A 200 14.36 -11.49 -15.79
CA ARG A 200 14.95 -12.35 -14.76
C ARG A 200 16.39 -11.93 -14.52
N ARG A 201 16.76 -11.65 -13.27
CA ARG A 201 18.15 -11.30 -12.89
C ARG A 201 18.48 -11.72 -11.47
N THR A 202 19.78 -11.85 -11.23
CA THR A 202 20.37 -12.05 -9.92
C THR A 202 21.06 -10.76 -9.46
N THR A 203 20.98 -10.48 -8.17
CA THR A 203 21.71 -9.41 -7.47
C THR A 203 22.14 -9.91 -6.09
N THR A 204 22.72 -9.06 -5.25
CA THR A 204 23.07 -9.42 -3.86
C THR A 204 22.05 -8.81 -2.90
N THR A 205 21.87 -9.44 -1.72
CA THR A 205 21.06 -8.81 -0.67
C THR A 205 21.70 -7.49 -0.19
N GLY A 206 23.00 -7.26 -0.39
CA GLY A 206 23.65 -5.96 -0.14
C GLY A 206 23.28 -4.83 -1.11
N CYS A 207 22.51 -5.09 -2.17
CA CYS A 207 22.14 -4.07 -3.15
C CYS A 207 21.19 -3.01 -2.54
N ARG A 208 21.67 -1.77 -2.42
CA ARG A 208 20.90 -0.62 -1.93
C ARG A 208 20.10 0.12 -3.00
N GLN A 209 20.36 -0.16 -4.27
CA GLN A 209 19.60 0.43 -5.38
C GLN A 209 18.39 -0.45 -5.71
N GLY A 210 17.28 0.18 -6.11
CA GLY A 210 16.12 -0.56 -6.59
C GLY A 210 16.45 -1.32 -7.87
N PHE A 211 15.99 -2.57 -7.96
CA PHE A 211 16.25 -3.49 -9.07
C PHE A 211 14.93 -3.95 -9.70
N GLY A 212 14.92 -4.24 -10.99
CA GLY A 212 13.68 -4.48 -11.72
C GLY A 212 13.85 -4.34 -13.23
N CYS A 213 12.76 -4.04 -13.93
CA CYS A 213 12.74 -3.88 -15.38
C CYS A 213 12.24 -2.50 -15.83
N ARG A 214 12.63 -2.16 -17.07
CA ARG A 214 12.20 -0.98 -17.81
C ARG A 214 11.50 -1.49 -19.06
N VAL A 215 10.22 -1.16 -19.20
CA VAL A 215 9.41 -1.57 -20.36
C VAL A 215 9.19 -0.35 -21.26
N PRO A 216 9.55 -0.43 -22.55
CA PRO A 216 9.26 0.60 -23.54
C PRO A 216 7.75 0.84 -23.65
N TRP A 217 7.35 2.11 -23.58
CA TRP A 217 5.94 2.48 -23.73
C TRP A 217 5.27 2.03 -25.04
N PRO A 218 5.92 2.15 -26.22
CA PRO A 218 5.32 1.75 -27.50
C PRO A 218 5.01 0.25 -27.60
N GLU A 219 5.63 -0.58 -26.77
CA GLU A 219 5.40 -2.03 -26.74
C GLU A 219 4.22 -2.40 -25.83
N VAL A 220 3.88 -1.55 -24.86
CA VAL A 220 2.92 -1.88 -23.79
C VAL A 220 1.58 -1.17 -23.96
N ILE A 221 1.54 0.07 -24.46
CA ILE A 221 0.35 0.93 -24.39
C ILE A 221 -0.55 1.00 -25.64
N PRO A 222 -0.21 0.49 -26.85
CA PRO A 222 -1.17 0.39 -27.95
C PRO A 222 -2.50 -0.23 -27.52
N ASP A 223 -3.62 0.21 -28.10
CA ASP A 223 -4.95 -0.27 -27.69
C ASP A 223 -5.07 -1.79 -27.85
N ASP A 224 -4.45 -2.33 -28.90
CA ASP A 224 -4.26 -3.74 -29.25
C ASP A 224 -3.12 -4.47 -28.51
N SER A 225 -2.48 -3.81 -27.53
CA SER A 225 -1.36 -4.38 -26.79
C SER A 225 -1.71 -5.71 -26.09
N PRO A 226 -0.90 -6.77 -26.28
CA PRO A 226 -1.17 -8.08 -25.71
C PRO A 226 -0.94 -8.14 -24.19
N PHE A 227 -0.40 -7.09 -23.59
CA PHE A 227 -0.10 -7.04 -22.16
C PHE A 227 -1.30 -6.64 -21.28
N PHE A 228 -2.42 -6.19 -21.87
CA PHE A 228 -3.61 -5.75 -21.15
C PHE A 228 -4.77 -6.74 -21.29
N ILE A 229 -5.21 -7.31 -20.16
CA ILE A 229 -6.34 -8.24 -20.05
C ILE A 229 -7.37 -7.60 -19.10
N ASP A 230 -8.61 -7.42 -19.57
CA ASP A 230 -9.67 -6.67 -18.86
C ASP A 230 -9.22 -5.25 -18.43
N ASP A 231 -8.56 -4.58 -19.37
CA ASP A 231 -7.88 -3.28 -19.19
C ASP A 231 -6.83 -3.25 -18.06
N LYS A 232 -6.28 -4.41 -17.69
CA LYS A 232 -5.25 -4.55 -16.65
C LYS A 232 -4.00 -5.28 -17.15
N LEU A 233 -2.85 -4.70 -16.87
CA LEU A 233 -1.54 -5.33 -16.92
C LEU A 233 -1.38 -6.18 -15.67
N HIS A 234 -1.36 -7.51 -15.81
CA HIS A 234 -1.17 -8.42 -14.68
C HIS A 234 0.29 -8.84 -14.61
N ILE A 235 0.97 -8.43 -13.55
CA ILE A 235 2.38 -8.71 -13.28
C ILE A 235 2.46 -9.75 -12.17
N ARG A 236 3.43 -10.65 -12.25
CA ARG A 236 3.83 -11.51 -11.15
C ARG A 236 5.30 -11.29 -10.85
N VAL A 237 5.65 -11.19 -9.58
CA VAL A 237 7.04 -11.06 -9.12
C VAL A 237 7.37 -12.22 -8.21
N HIS A 238 8.46 -12.92 -8.53
CA HIS A 238 9.08 -13.95 -7.70
C HIS A 238 10.36 -13.37 -7.09
N VAL A 239 10.56 -13.54 -5.78
CA VAL A 239 11.82 -13.20 -5.10
C VAL A 239 12.31 -14.41 -4.32
N LYS A 240 13.52 -14.88 -4.67
CA LYS A 240 14.21 -15.96 -3.99
C LYS A 240 15.51 -15.41 -3.40
N ILE A 241 15.78 -15.76 -2.15
CA ILE A 241 17.04 -15.41 -1.48
C ILE A 241 17.73 -16.71 -1.12
N THR A 242 18.99 -16.83 -1.54
CA THR A 242 19.89 -17.93 -1.21
C THR A 242 20.97 -17.36 -0.29
N PRO A 243 20.98 -17.71 1.01
CA PRO A 243 22.04 -17.28 1.92
C PRO A 243 23.42 -17.70 1.39
N GLN A 244 24.44 -16.88 1.61
CA GLN A 244 25.81 -17.36 1.51
C GLN A 244 26.14 -18.23 2.74
N PRO A 245 26.93 -19.31 2.56
CA PRO A 245 27.37 -20.18 3.66
C PRO A 245 28.36 -19.48 4.59
#